data_AF-A0A2V7V2L9-F1
#
_entry.id   AF-A0A2V7V2L9-F1
#
_cell.length_a   1.000
_cell.length_b   1.000
_cell.length_c   1.000
_cell.angle_alpha   90.00
_cell.angle_beta   90.00
_cell.angle_gamma   90.00
#
_symmetry.space_group_name_H-M   'P 1'
#
loop_
_entity.id
_entity.type
_entity.pdbx_description
1 polymer ?
#
loop_
_entity_poly.entity_id
_entity_poly.type
_entity_poly.pdbx_seq_one_letter_code
_entity_poly.pdbx_strand_id
1 'polypeptide(L)'
;MRAAGLAGGIIAAALLAWNTAASLPGADFRDLTPRGRRYRLPIAAAIAHYLDAEYPTATPPAAASSEMVDLYRKRVARAAEAAGIRPWQFWRTIDAGPFLADRLSFPFRPFDDTGRVLLLSAAFRARHGIAPYLDFWLGAVLCAPLLAWTAVELGEAGLPTAALVFPALFAASAYAVGALALTYSTAGFYVAGFLALVPWTIYALLGSRSRLGFAGKLALAALLFATCALCRSSCLFLLPGFLVALVIASRRVFEGGQLARYGMTCLAAAALVAPYLLLRPPQHHDVWLSLWEGLGDFDRTKGHYWSDHEALKVLAAHGEPRNGPHSEQMFRDLSLAHVREDPPWYAGIHARRAWVTLSQRKLWPWGPRDGVSMEPHVRANEGAIDDYYRLTPTADQFQLGARRVEAPVWLLLLPTWLLPIGLVGRARATSETRRRRTRGLAALALLGVSALGVPVLITTAGAIETETFVLVYLLGSALAIEEMVRAAAAYNARLPHAKESVHASRRPLRSHPGQ
;
A
#
# COMPACT_ATOMS: atom_id res chain seq x y z
N MET A 1 13.67 -11.93 -20.94
CA MET A 1 12.67 -11.84 -19.85
C MET A 1 13.01 -10.80 -18.80
N ARG A 2 14.15 -10.86 -18.11
CA ARG A 2 14.58 -9.83 -17.13
C ARG A 2 14.55 -8.40 -17.67
N ALA A 3 15.16 -8.17 -18.83
CA ALA A 3 15.18 -6.84 -19.47
C ALA A 3 13.77 -6.32 -19.82
N ALA A 4 12.88 -7.20 -20.29
CA ALA A 4 11.49 -6.85 -20.57
C ALA A 4 10.69 -6.54 -19.30
N GLY A 5 10.91 -7.31 -18.22
CA GLY A 5 10.34 -7.02 -16.91
C GLY A 5 10.83 -5.68 -16.36
N LEU A 6 12.13 -5.41 -16.44
CA LEU A 6 12.70 -4.12 -16.03
C LEU A 6 12.11 -2.96 -16.85
N ALA A 7 12.03 -3.09 -18.17
CA ALA A 7 11.43 -2.07 -19.03
C ALA A 7 9.96 -1.82 -18.69
N GLY A 8 9.17 -2.88 -18.49
CA GLY A 8 7.78 -2.77 -18.05
C GLY A 8 7.63 -2.07 -16.70
N GLY A 9 8.51 -2.40 -15.75
CA GLY A 9 8.59 -1.75 -14.46
C GLY A 9 8.96 -0.26 -14.52
N ILE A 10 9.90 0.10 -15.39
CA ILE A 10 10.29 1.51 -15.63
C ILE A 10 9.11 2.28 -16.24
N ILE A 11 8.40 1.69 -17.20
CA ILE A 11 7.20 2.30 -17.80
C ILE A 11 6.12 2.51 -16.72
N ALA A 12 5.89 1.52 -15.86
CA ALA A 12 4.94 1.64 -14.75
C ALA A 12 5.37 2.69 -13.73
N ALA A 13 6.67 2.81 -13.42
CA ALA A 13 7.20 3.86 -12.55
C ALA A 13 7.02 5.26 -13.17
N ALA A 14 7.25 5.40 -14.48
CA ALA A 14 6.98 6.64 -15.20
C ALA A 14 5.48 6.99 -15.23
N LEU A 15 4.62 5.98 -15.40
CA LEU A 15 3.17 6.14 -15.31
C LEU A 15 2.74 6.58 -13.91
N LEU A 16 3.30 5.97 -12.86
CA LEU A 16 3.04 6.36 -11.47
C LEU A 16 3.46 7.82 -11.24
N ALA A 17 4.66 8.22 -11.69
CA ALA A 17 5.13 9.59 -11.57
C ALA A 17 4.23 10.58 -12.34
N TRP A 18 3.82 10.24 -13.57
CA TRP A 18 2.92 11.06 -14.36
C TRP A 18 1.56 11.24 -13.68
N ASN A 19 0.99 10.15 -13.16
CA ASN A 19 -0.27 10.15 -12.44
C ASN A 19 -0.19 10.92 -11.12
N THR A 20 0.90 10.79 -10.36
CA THR A 20 1.16 11.58 -9.14
C THR A 20 1.26 13.07 -9.46
N ALA A 21 1.98 13.44 -10.51
CA ALA A 21 2.06 14.84 -10.94
C ALA A 21 0.69 15.40 -11.32
N ALA A 22 -0.13 14.61 -12.02
CA ALA A 22 -1.47 15.03 -12.43
C ALA A 22 -2.47 15.10 -11.26
N SER A 23 -2.26 14.33 -10.18
CA SER A 23 -3.10 14.37 -8.98
C SER A 23 -2.81 15.53 -8.03
N LEU A 24 -1.81 16.37 -8.33
CA LEU A 24 -1.42 17.54 -7.55
C LEU A 24 -1.82 18.84 -8.30
N PRO A 25 -3.11 19.24 -8.27
CA PRO A 25 -3.59 20.38 -9.04
C PRO A 25 -3.10 21.71 -8.44
N GLY A 26 -2.22 22.40 -9.16
CA GLY A 26 -1.78 23.75 -8.80
C GLY A 26 -0.72 23.82 -7.70
N ALA A 27 -0.24 25.04 -7.40
CA ALA A 27 0.88 25.25 -6.49
C ALA A 27 0.46 25.51 -5.01
N ASP A 28 -0.83 25.78 -4.75
CA ASP A 28 -1.32 26.09 -3.40
C ASP A 28 -1.49 24.81 -2.58
N PHE A 29 -0.82 24.73 -1.42
CA PHE A 29 -0.95 23.60 -0.51
C PHE A 29 -2.38 23.35 -0.01
N ARG A 30 -3.27 24.36 -0.03
CA ARG A 30 -4.69 24.19 0.30
C ARG A 30 -5.41 23.32 -0.73
N ASP A 31 -5.00 23.41 -1.99
CA ASP A 31 -5.58 22.62 -3.09
C ASP A 31 -4.97 21.21 -3.15
N LEU A 32 -3.78 21.04 -2.55
CA LEU A 32 -3.07 19.76 -2.46
C LEU A 32 -3.46 18.91 -1.25
N THR A 33 -4.27 19.43 -0.33
CA THR A 33 -4.62 18.75 0.93
C THR A 33 -6.13 18.67 1.14
N PRO A 34 -6.68 17.52 1.59
CA PRO A 34 -8.11 17.39 1.84
C PRO A 34 -8.63 18.47 2.81
N ARG A 35 -9.79 19.07 2.49
CA ARG A 35 -10.41 20.13 3.31
C ARG A 35 -10.61 19.64 4.75
N GLY A 36 -10.26 20.50 5.73
CA GLY A 36 -10.44 20.21 7.16
C GLY A 36 -9.39 19.29 7.79
N ARG A 37 -8.41 18.77 7.03
CA ARG A 37 -7.39 17.84 7.54
C ARG A 37 -5.98 18.48 7.59
N ARG A 38 -5.14 17.97 8.48
CA ARG A 38 -3.89 18.63 8.91
C ARG A 38 -2.69 18.25 8.02
N TYR A 39 -2.37 19.05 7.01
CA TYR A 39 -1.07 19.02 6.29
C TYR A 39 0.15 19.41 7.17
N ARG A 40 -0.06 19.60 8.46
CA ARG A 40 0.68 20.58 9.25
C ARG A 40 1.93 19.99 9.90
N LEU A 41 1.83 18.74 10.37
CA LEU A 41 2.83 18.18 11.30
C LEU A 41 4.09 17.65 10.59
N PRO A 42 4.00 16.78 9.56
CA PRO A 42 5.19 16.08 9.06
C PRO A 42 6.20 17.01 8.39
N ILE A 43 5.74 17.92 7.51
CA ILE A 43 6.62 18.85 6.80
C ILE A 43 7.26 19.87 7.74
N ALA A 44 6.48 20.42 8.70
CA ALA A 44 7.01 21.39 9.66
C ALA A 44 8.01 20.75 10.63
N ALA A 45 7.70 19.55 11.15
CA ALA A 45 8.63 18.78 11.95
C ALA A 45 9.90 18.42 11.17
N ALA A 46 9.79 18.05 9.89
CA ALA A 46 10.95 17.73 9.07
C ALA A 46 11.86 18.94 8.83
N ILE A 47 11.28 20.12 8.61
CA ILE A 47 12.04 21.36 8.52
C ILE A 47 12.75 21.65 9.84
N ALA A 48 12.04 21.59 10.98
CA ALA A 48 12.65 21.81 12.28
C ALA A 48 13.83 20.84 12.53
N HIS A 49 13.64 19.54 12.29
CA HIS A 49 14.70 18.54 12.40
C HIS A 49 15.88 18.80 11.46
N TYR A 50 15.62 19.22 10.22
CA TYR A 50 16.66 19.61 9.28
C TYR A 50 17.48 20.80 9.81
N LEU A 51 16.79 21.85 10.26
CA LEU A 51 17.43 23.04 10.80
C LEU A 51 18.25 22.70 12.05
N ASP A 52 17.70 21.96 13.01
CA ASP A 52 18.39 21.58 14.24
C ASP A 52 19.68 20.81 13.98
N ALA A 53 19.70 19.96 12.95
CA ALA A 53 20.89 19.23 12.54
C ALA A 53 21.92 20.12 11.83
N GLU A 54 21.48 21.03 10.95
CA GLU A 54 22.36 21.81 10.07
C GLU A 54 22.91 23.08 10.75
N TYR A 55 22.13 23.69 11.64
CA TYR A 55 22.56 24.88 12.39
C TYR A 55 22.23 24.71 13.88
N PRO A 56 23.04 24.00 14.67
CA PRO A 56 22.78 23.79 16.09
C PRO A 56 22.69 25.11 16.86
N THR A 57 21.71 25.25 17.78
CA THR A 57 21.55 26.44 18.64
C THR A 57 21.88 26.10 20.09
N ALA A 58 22.48 27.06 20.81
CA ALA A 58 22.78 26.91 22.24
C ALA A 58 21.51 26.93 23.11
N THR A 59 20.45 27.59 22.65
CA THR A 59 19.15 27.66 23.32
C THR A 59 18.15 26.78 22.57
N PRO A 60 17.41 25.89 23.25
CA PRO A 60 16.39 25.06 22.61
C PRO A 60 15.21 25.94 22.15
N PRO A 61 14.71 25.75 20.92
CA PRO A 61 13.59 26.52 20.40
C PRO A 61 12.26 26.16 21.09
N ALA A 62 11.35 27.13 21.14
CA ALA A 62 10.04 26.96 21.76
C ALA A 62 9.21 25.87 21.06
N ALA A 63 8.42 25.14 21.84
CA ALA A 63 7.52 24.11 21.32
C ALA A 63 6.43 24.74 20.42
N ALA A 64 6.21 24.15 19.25
CA ALA A 64 5.24 24.68 18.28
C ALA A 64 3.78 24.62 18.79
N SER A 65 3.06 25.74 18.70
CA SER A 65 1.60 25.80 18.85
C SER A 65 0.91 25.58 17.49
N SER A 66 -0.37 25.20 17.49
CA SER A 66 -1.12 24.96 16.23
C SER A 66 -1.12 26.17 15.30
N GLU A 67 -1.18 27.39 15.85
CA GLU A 67 -1.12 28.64 15.09
C GLU A 67 0.25 28.84 14.44
N MET A 68 1.33 28.53 15.18
CA MET A 68 2.69 28.61 14.66
C MET A 68 2.92 27.62 13.51
N VAL A 69 2.34 26.42 13.57
CA VAL A 69 2.42 25.47 12.45
C VAL A 69 1.74 26.00 11.19
N ASP A 70 0.58 26.66 11.34
CA ASP A 70 -0.13 27.28 10.21
C ASP A 70 0.68 28.42 9.58
N LEU A 71 1.36 29.21 10.40
CA LEU A 71 2.26 30.27 9.94
C LEU A 71 3.45 29.69 9.17
N TYR A 72 4.07 28.62 9.69
CA TYR A 72 5.20 27.93 9.06
C TYR A 72 4.83 27.42 7.66
N ARG A 73 3.66 26.78 7.53
CA ARG A 73 3.12 26.33 6.23
C ARG A 73 2.96 27.48 5.25
N LYS A 74 2.33 28.58 5.66
CA LYS A 74 2.12 29.76 4.79
C LYS A 74 3.45 30.31 4.30
N ARG A 75 4.49 30.30 5.15
CA ARG A 75 5.84 30.72 4.78
C ARG A 75 6.47 29.79 3.74
N VAL A 76 6.38 28.47 3.93
CA VAL A 76 6.84 27.49 2.92
C VAL A 76 6.12 27.70 1.58
N ALA A 77 4.81 27.93 1.61
CA ALA A 77 4.01 28.14 0.40
C ALA A 77 4.48 29.36 -0.38
N ARG A 78 4.62 30.51 0.32
CA ARG A 78 5.09 31.76 -0.28
C ARG A 78 6.52 31.65 -0.81
N ALA A 79 7.40 30.97 -0.09
CA ALA A 79 8.78 30.76 -0.53
C ALA A 79 8.84 29.88 -1.79
N ALA A 80 8.04 28.81 -1.84
CA ALA A 80 7.94 27.95 -3.03
C ALA A 80 7.37 28.72 -4.23
N GLU A 81 6.33 29.53 -4.01
CA GLU A 81 5.72 30.39 -5.03
C GLU A 81 6.72 31.44 -5.55
N ALA A 82 7.42 32.15 -4.67
CA ALA A 82 8.43 33.14 -5.03
C ALA A 82 9.60 32.52 -5.82
N ALA A 83 9.97 31.28 -5.50
CA ALA A 83 10.99 30.52 -6.23
C ALA A 83 10.47 29.89 -7.54
N GLY A 84 9.18 30.07 -7.86
CA GLY A 84 8.53 29.49 -9.03
C GLY A 84 8.55 27.96 -9.04
N ILE A 85 8.61 27.32 -7.86
CA ILE A 85 8.66 25.87 -7.74
C ILE A 85 7.25 25.30 -7.91
N ARG A 86 7.10 24.32 -8.79
CA ARG A 86 5.83 23.61 -9.02
C ARG A 86 5.82 22.27 -8.27
N PRO A 87 4.64 21.69 -7.95
CA PRO A 87 4.56 20.43 -7.20
C PRO A 87 5.29 19.25 -7.82
N TRP A 88 5.33 19.16 -9.15
CA TRP A 88 6.06 18.11 -9.87
C TRP A 88 7.59 18.30 -9.82
N GLN A 89 8.07 19.49 -9.47
CA GLN A 89 9.49 19.79 -9.25
C GLN A 89 9.90 19.50 -7.80
N PHE A 90 9.44 18.37 -7.27
CA PHE A 90 9.56 18.01 -5.85
C PHE A 90 11.00 17.92 -5.33
N TRP A 91 11.99 17.87 -6.24
CA TRP A 91 13.42 17.85 -5.94
C TRP A 91 14.06 19.24 -5.78
N ARG A 92 13.36 20.32 -6.16
CA ARG A 92 13.84 21.70 -6.00
C ARG A 92 13.67 22.14 -4.55
N THR A 93 14.60 22.96 -4.09
CA THR A 93 14.66 23.43 -2.71
C THR A 93 14.41 24.93 -2.61
N ILE A 94 13.94 25.37 -1.45
CA ILE A 94 13.92 26.76 -1.01
C ILE A 94 15.00 26.98 0.05
N ASP A 95 15.43 28.24 0.19
CA ASP A 95 16.42 28.63 1.18
C ASP A 95 15.90 28.43 2.62
N ALA A 96 16.80 28.01 3.50
CA ALA A 96 16.53 27.76 4.91
C ALA A 96 16.56 29.04 5.76
N GLY A 97 17.25 30.09 5.29
CA GLY A 97 17.44 31.36 6.00
C GLY A 97 16.18 31.95 6.64
N PRO A 98 15.05 32.07 5.92
CA PRO A 98 13.79 32.61 6.45
C PRO A 98 13.16 31.81 7.60
N PHE A 99 13.64 30.59 7.85
CA PHE A 99 13.13 29.69 8.88
C PHE A 99 14.02 29.65 10.13
N LEU A 100 15.24 30.20 10.06
CA LEU A 100 16.18 30.24 11.19
C LEU A 100 15.75 31.24 12.27
N ALA A 101 15.16 32.37 11.88
CA ALA A 101 14.75 33.43 12.81
C ALA A 101 13.61 33.02 13.74
N ASP A 102 12.68 32.18 13.27
CA ASP A 102 11.49 31.74 14.01
C ASP A 102 11.51 30.23 14.20
N ARG A 103 12.63 29.70 14.67
CA ARG A 103 12.80 28.27 14.86
C ARG A 103 11.82 27.71 15.88
N LEU A 104 11.27 26.54 15.57
CA LEU A 104 10.31 25.83 16.41
C LEU A 104 10.81 24.42 16.69
N SER A 105 10.56 23.92 17.90
CA SER A 105 10.70 22.50 18.20
C SER A 105 9.38 21.76 18.02
N PHE A 106 9.47 20.56 17.47
CA PHE A 106 8.38 19.61 17.34
C PHE A 106 8.77 18.34 18.10
N PRO A 107 8.58 18.29 19.43
CA PRO A 107 8.95 17.11 20.19
C PRO A 107 8.14 15.92 19.67
N PHE A 108 8.83 14.84 19.29
CA PHE A 108 8.18 13.60 18.93
C PHE A 108 7.40 13.08 20.14
N ARG A 109 6.10 12.83 19.95
CA ARG A 109 5.33 12.15 20.99
C ARG A 109 5.73 10.67 20.99
N PRO A 110 5.62 9.97 22.13
CA PRO A 110 5.93 8.55 22.21
C PRO A 110 5.19 7.67 21.21
N PHE A 111 4.06 8.12 20.66
CA PHE A 111 3.17 7.37 19.76
C PHE A 111 3.28 7.78 18.28
N ASP A 112 4.09 8.78 17.94
CA ASP A 112 4.14 9.31 16.57
C ASP A 112 5.02 8.43 15.66
N ASP A 113 4.54 8.10 14.45
CA ASP A 113 5.38 7.45 13.43
C ASP A 113 6.41 8.48 12.89
N THR A 114 7.65 8.43 13.38
CA THR A 114 8.68 9.44 13.09
C THR A 114 9.40 9.24 11.75
N GLY A 115 9.28 8.05 11.14
CA GLY A 115 10.08 7.67 9.97
C GLY A 115 9.94 8.63 8.80
N ARG A 116 8.72 9.13 8.52
CA ARG A 116 8.51 10.09 7.41
C ARG A 116 9.23 11.40 7.64
N VAL A 117 9.20 11.92 8.87
CA VAL A 117 9.90 13.15 9.26
C VAL A 117 11.42 12.98 9.08
N LEU A 118 11.96 11.85 9.52
CA LEU A 118 13.38 11.53 9.39
C LEU A 118 13.80 11.38 7.92
N LEU A 119 12.99 10.73 7.08
CA LEU A 119 13.24 10.61 5.64
C LEU A 119 13.24 11.97 4.95
N LEU A 120 12.25 12.82 5.23
CA LEU A 120 12.19 14.18 4.68
C LEU A 120 13.40 15.01 5.11
N SER A 121 13.72 15.01 6.41
CA SER A 121 14.87 15.75 6.93
C SER A 121 16.19 15.26 6.32
N ALA A 122 16.37 13.93 6.17
CA ALA A 122 17.53 13.37 5.48
C ALA A 122 17.60 13.82 4.02
N ALA A 123 16.46 13.85 3.31
CA ALA A 123 16.41 14.34 1.95
C ALA A 123 16.71 15.85 1.85
N PHE A 124 16.24 16.68 2.79
CA PHE A 124 16.56 18.11 2.82
C PHE A 124 18.06 18.35 3.00
N ARG A 125 18.71 17.58 3.88
CA ARG A 125 20.18 17.60 4.03
C ARG A 125 20.89 17.20 2.74
N ALA A 126 20.48 16.08 2.14
CA ALA A 126 21.07 15.60 0.88
C ALA A 126 20.87 16.58 -0.30
N ARG A 127 19.88 17.47 -0.20
CA ARG A 127 19.57 18.49 -1.22
C ARG A 127 20.04 19.90 -0.83
N HIS A 128 20.68 20.05 0.33
CA HIS A 128 21.12 21.33 0.90
C HIS A 128 20.03 22.40 0.90
N GLY A 129 18.81 22.02 1.31
CA GLY A 129 17.70 22.95 1.44
C GLY A 129 16.35 22.26 1.62
N ILE A 130 15.31 23.06 1.90
CA ILE A 130 13.97 22.54 2.17
C ILE A 130 13.29 22.21 0.84
N ALA A 131 12.89 20.96 0.61
CA ALA A 131 12.18 20.54 -0.60
C ALA A 131 10.65 20.51 -0.34
N PRO A 132 9.91 21.58 -0.65
CA PRO A 132 8.54 21.79 -0.14
C PRO A 132 7.54 20.74 -0.58
N TYR A 133 7.67 20.25 -1.81
CA TYR A 133 6.73 19.30 -2.39
C TYR A 133 7.15 17.84 -2.26
N LEU A 134 8.36 17.55 -1.74
CA LEU A 134 8.86 16.17 -1.60
C LEU A 134 7.92 15.30 -0.76
N ASP A 135 7.23 15.90 0.21
CA ASP A 135 6.27 15.22 1.07
C ASP A 135 5.16 14.50 0.31
N PHE A 136 4.69 15.06 -0.80
CA PHE A 136 3.67 14.45 -1.67
C PHE A 136 4.24 13.35 -2.59
N TRP A 137 5.56 13.24 -2.68
CA TRP A 137 6.23 12.37 -3.64
C TRP A 137 6.95 11.18 -2.99
N LEU A 138 7.21 11.23 -1.68
CA LEU A 138 7.95 10.17 -0.97
C LEU A 138 7.38 8.77 -1.22
N GLY A 139 6.05 8.62 -1.15
CA GLY A 139 5.40 7.33 -1.42
C GLY A 139 5.64 6.86 -2.87
N ALA A 140 5.46 7.75 -3.84
CA ALA A 140 5.66 7.43 -5.26
C ALA A 140 7.13 7.09 -5.58
N VAL A 141 8.08 7.85 -5.02
CA VAL A 141 9.52 7.60 -5.15
C VAL A 141 9.92 6.26 -4.54
N LEU A 142 9.34 5.89 -3.39
CA LEU A 142 9.55 4.59 -2.76
C LEU A 142 8.95 3.43 -3.58
N CYS A 143 7.77 3.62 -4.16
CA CYS A 143 7.07 2.59 -4.95
C CYS A 143 7.65 2.39 -6.36
N ALA A 144 8.25 3.40 -6.97
CA ALA A 144 8.87 3.29 -8.30
C ALA A 144 9.84 2.09 -8.45
N PRO A 145 10.86 1.91 -7.57
CA PRO A 145 11.74 0.74 -7.64
C PRO A 145 11.03 -0.57 -7.28
N LEU A 146 9.98 -0.53 -6.45
CA LEU A 146 9.17 -1.71 -6.13
C LEU A 146 8.45 -2.24 -7.37
N LEU A 147 7.88 -1.37 -8.20
CA LEU A 147 7.23 -1.75 -9.46
C LEU A 147 8.21 -2.44 -10.41
N ALA A 148 9.44 -1.93 -10.50
CA ALA A 148 10.51 -2.56 -11.27
C ALA A 148 10.87 -3.93 -10.71
N TRP A 149 11.02 -4.05 -9.38
CA TRP A 149 11.31 -5.32 -8.74
C TRP A 149 10.19 -6.34 -8.98
N THR A 150 8.92 -5.96 -8.80
CA THR A 150 7.76 -6.84 -9.06
C THR A 150 7.69 -7.31 -10.50
N ALA A 151 7.89 -6.41 -11.47
CA ALA A 151 7.91 -6.76 -12.88
C ALA A 151 9.04 -7.76 -13.21
N VAL A 152 10.23 -7.57 -12.63
CA VAL A 152 11.35 -8.51 -12.77
C VAL A 152 11.02 -9.87 -12.16
N GLU A 153 10.48 -9.94 -10.94
CA GLU A 153 10.14 -11.22 -10.29
C GLU A 153 9.06 -11.99 -11.06
N LEU A 154 8.01 -11.30 -11.52
CA LEU A 154 6.96 -11.90 -12.34
C LEU A 154 7.52 -12.37 -13.69
N GLY A 155 8.39 -11.58 -14.32
CA GLY A 155 9.06 -11.94 -15.57
C GLY A 155 9.99 -13.16 -15.42
N GLU A 156 10.76 -13.22 -14.33
CA GLU A 156 11.61 -14.37 -13.97
C GLU A 156 10.80 -15.63 -13.63
N ALA A 157 9.65 -15.47 -13.00
CA ALA A 157 8.66 -16.54 -12.80
C ALA A 157 8.02 -17.01 -14.12
N GLY A 158 8.39 -16.38 -15.24
CA GLY A 158 7.89 -16.67 -16.56
C GLY A 158 6.44 -16.23 -16.75
N LEU A 159 6.01 -15.14 -16.11
CA LEU A 159 4.67 -14.54 -16.21
C LEU A 159 4.76 -13.13 -16.85
N PRO A 160 5.13 -13.02 -18.14
CA PRO A 160 5.41 -11.73 -18.79
C PRO A 160 4.21 -10.79 -18.86
N THR A 161 3.00 -11.30 -19.10
CA THR A 161 1.79 -10.47 -19.16
C THR A 161 1.48 -9.94 -17.78
N ALA A 162 1.54 -10.78 -16.74
CA ALA A 162 1.36 -10.33 -15.37
C ALA A 162 2.42 -9.30 -14.95
N ALA A 163 3.67 -9.48 -15.39
CA ALA A 163 4.77 -8.54 -15.16
C ALA A 163 4.54 -7.15 -15.76
N LEU A 164 3.70 -7.02 -16.79
CA LEU A 164 3.30 -5.75 -17.37
C LEU A 164 2.00 -5.22 -16.75
N VAL A 165 1.00 -6.09 -16.63
CA VAL A 165 -0.36 -5.72 -16.22
C VAL A 165 -0.41 -5.30 -14.77
N PHE A 166 0.21 -6.04 -13.83
CA PHE A 166 0.12 -5.69 -12.41
C PHE A 166 0.75 -4.32 -12.11
N PRO A 167 2.01 -4.03 -12.51
CA PRO A 167 2.60 -2.71 -12.26
C PRO A 167 1.83 -1.57 -12.95
N ALA A 168 1.31 -1.79 -14.16
CA ALA A 168 0.51 -0.80 -14.86
C ALA A 168 -0.82 -0.51 -14.13
N LEU A 169 -1.52 -1.55 -13.67
CA LEU A 169 -2.75 -1.40 -12.90
C LEU A 169 -2.50 -0.69 -11.56
N PHE A 170 -1.41 -1.01 -10.86
CA PHE A 170 -1.04 -0.30 -9.63
C PHE A 170 -0.75 1.18 -9.91
N ALA A 171 0.07 1.47 -10.92
CA ALA A 171 0.42 2.83 -11.30
C ALA A 171 -0.79 3.65 -11.81
N ALA A 172 -1.78 2.97 -12.39
CA ALA A 172 -3.04 3.56 -12.81
C ALA A 172 -4.09 3.62 -11.70
N SER A 173 -3.92 2.96 -10.55
CA SER A 173 -4.91 3.00 -9.46
C SER A 173 -4.93 4.40 -8.84
N ALA A 174 -6.07 5.10 -8.95
CA ALA A 174 -6.24 6.43 -8.38
C ALA A 174 -6.14 6.38 -6.84
N TYR A 175 -6.64 5.30 -6.24
CA TYR A 175 -6.43 5.00 -4.82
C TYR A 175 -4.94 4.93 -4.46
N ALA A 176 -4.16 4.09 -5.15
CA ALA A 176 -2.74 3.95 -4.83
C ALA A 176 -2.00 5.29 -4.98
N VAL A 177 -2.27 6.03 -6.05
CA VAL A 177 -1.65 7.34 -6.27
C VAL A 177 -2.04 8.34 -5.17
N GLY A 178 -3.33 8.43 -4.84
CA GLY A 178 -3.83 9.32 -3.79
C GLY A 178 -3.27 8.96 -2.41
N ALA A 179 -3.23 7.67 -2.06
CA ALA A 179 -2.67 7.20 -0.80
C ALA A 179 -1.17 7.48 -0.68
N LEU A 180 -0.42 7.31 -1.77
CA LEU A 180 1.03 7.61 -1.81
C LEU A 180 1.34 9.11 -1.75
N ALA A 181 0.42 9.96 -2.22
CA ALA A 181 0.53 11.41 -2.15
C ALA A 181 -0.01 12.01 -0.84
N LEU A 182 -0.66 11.21 0.01
CA LEU A 182 -1.33 11.70 1.20
C LEU A 182 -0.31 12.20 2.24
N THR A 183 -0.51 13.41 2.73
CA THR A 183 0.42 14.09 3.65
C THR A 183 -0.06 14.15 5.09
N TYR A 184 -1.39 14.12 5.28
CA TYR A 184 -2.02 14.03 6.59
C TYR A 184 -1.76 12.69 7.31
N SER A 185 -1.61 11.62 6.53
CA SER A 185 -1.39 10.26 7.03
C SER A 185 -0.22 9.62 6.32
N THR A 186 0.52 8.77 7.02
CA THR A 186 1.60 7.95 6.47
C THR A 186 1.08 6.66 5.83
N ALA A 187 -0.23 6.55 5.57
CA ALA A 187 -0.85 5.34 5.01
C ALA A 187 -0.27 4.91 3.65
N GLY A 188 0.28 5.84 2.84
CA GLY A 188 1.04 5.49 1.63
C GLY A 188 2.22 4.53 1.89
N PHE A 189 2.84 4.59 3.07
CA PHE A 189 3.90 3.65 3.46
C PHE A 189 3.36 2.26 3.79
N TYR A 190 2.09 2.13 4.21
CA TYR A 190 1.44 0.81 4.31
C TYR A 190 1.23 0.20 2.92
N VAL A 191 0.76 1.00 1.96
CA VAL A 191 0.63 0.57 0.55
C VAL A 191 1.99 0.15 -0.02
N ALA A 192 3.05 0.93 0.24
CA ALA A 192 4.41 0.59 -0.17
C ALA A 192 4.94 -0.69 0.51
N GLY A 193 4.68 -0.85 1.82
CA GLY A 193 5.06 -2.04 2.57
C GLY A 193 4.35 -3.30 2.06
N PHE A 194 3.07 -3.20 1.72
CA PHE A 194 2.33 -4.29 1.11
C PHE A 194 2.79 -4.58 -0.32
N LEU A 195 3.07 -3.55 -1.11
CA LEU A 195 3.67 -3.70 -2.44
C LEU A 195 5.05 -4.36 -2.36
N ALA A 196 5.87 -4.08 -1.35
CA ALA A 196 7.16 -4.74 -1.14
C ALA A 196 7.03 -6.24 -0.78
N LEU A 197 5.94 -6.63 -0.13
CA LEU A 197 5.63 -8.03 0.13
C LEU A 197 5.32 -8.80 -1.17
N VAL A 198 4.71 -8.15 -2.17
CA VAL A 198 4.37 -8.80 -3.46
C VAL A 198 5.58 -9.46 -4.15
N PRO A 199 6.65 -8.75 -4.56
CA PRO A 199 7.80 -9.37 -5.21
C PRO A 199 8.49 -10.39 -4.29
N TRP A 200 8.51 -10.16 -2.98
CA TRP A 200 9.06 -11.11 -2.01
C TRP A 200 8.29 -12.44 -1.99
N THR A 201 6.95 -12.38 -1.99
CA THR A 201 6.08 -13.55 -2.08
C THR A 201 6.20 -14.25 -3.44
N ILE A 202 6.26 -13.50 -4.55
CA ILE A 202 6.49 -14.07 -5.88
C ILE A 202 7.83 -14.78 -5.93
N TYR A 203 8.89 -14.17 -5.42
CA TYR A 203 10.20 -14.81 -5.30
C TYR A 203 10.11 -16.10 -4.48
N ALA A 204 9.49 -16.03 -3.30
CA ALA A 204 9.37 -17.15 -2.38
C ALA A 204 8.62 -18.34 -2.97
N LEU A 205 7.59 -18.14 -3.80
CA LEU A 205 6.77 -19.23 -4.34
C LEU A 205 7.15 -19.65 -5.77
N LEU A 206 7.51 -18.68 -6.61
CA LEU A 206 7.68 -18.84 -8.06
C LEU A 206 9.11 -18.57 -8.54
N GLY A 207 9.90 -17.78 -7.79
CA GLY A 207 11.25 -17.35 -8.20
C GLY A 207 12.33 -18.45 -8.22
N SER A 208 13.51 -18.08 -8.70
CA SER A 208 14.69 -18.97 -8.78
C SER A 208 15.26 -19.36 -7.40
N ARG A 209 16.05 -20.45 -7.34
CA ARG A 209 16.62 -20.99 -6.08
C ARG A 209 18.04 -20.47 -5.76
N SER A 210 18.35 -19.23 -6.13
CA SER A 210 19.71 -18.67 -5.95
C SER A 210 19.96 -18.23 -4.50
N ARG A 211 21.08 -18.66 -3.88
CA ARG A 211 21.50 -18.21 -2.54
C ARG A 211 21.89 -16.73 -2.51
N LEU A 212 22.66 -16.28 -3.51
CA LEU A 212 23.02 -14.87 -3.64
C LEU A 212 21.78 -14.01 -3.92
N GLY A 213 20.88 -14.51 -4.78
CA GLY A 213 19.60 -13.87 -5.05
C GLY A 213 18.74 -13.78 -3.78
N PHE A 214 18.71 -14.82 -2.96
CA PHE A 214 18.02 -14.84 -1.67
C PHE A 214 18.55 -13.76 -0.73
N ALA A 215 19.87 -13.68 -0.54
CA ALA A 215 20.48 -12.71 0.37
C ALA A 215 20.21 -11.27 -0.07
N GLY A 216 20.39 -10.95 -1.37
CA GLY A 216 20.13 -9.62 -1.90
C GLY A 216 18.65 -9.22 -1.79
N LYS A 217 17.73 -10.13 -2.15
CA LYS A 217 16.28 -9.87 -2.05
C LYS A 217 15.80 -9.77 -0.61
N LEU A 218 16.39 -10.53 0.31
CA LEU A 218 16.11 -10.44 1.74
C LEU A 218 16.58 -9.09 2.32
N ALA A 219 17.81 -8.66 2.00
CA ALA A 219 18.32 -7.36 2.44
C ALA A 219 17.44 -6.21 1.93
N LEU A 220 17.02 -6.28 0.67
CA LEU A 220 16.09 -5.32 0.08
C LEU A 220 14.72 -5.34 0.79
N ALA A 221 14.13 -6.52 0.99
CA ALA A 221 12.87 -6.69 1.71
C ALA A 221 12.95 -6.15 3.14
N ALA A 222 14.05 -6.42 3.86
CA ALA A 222 14.30 -5.95 5.21
C ALA A 222 14.38 -4.42 5.29
N LEU A 223 15.16 -3.81 4.40
CA LEU A 223 15.29 -2.36 4.33
C LEU A 223 13.95 -1.68 4.03
N LEU A 224 13.20 -2.19 3.04
CA LEU A 224 11.90 -1.67 2.66
C LEU A 224 10.86 -1.83 3.77
N PHE A 225 10.80 -3.02 4.38
CA PHE A 225 9.92 -3.29 5.51
C PHE A 225 10.21 -2.37 6.68
N ALA A 226 11.49 -2.24 7.09
CA ALA A 226 11.88 -1.37 8.18
C ALA A 226 11.55 0.10 7.89
N THR A 227 11.86 0.58 6.67
CA THR A 227 11.52 1.93 6.24
C THR A 227 10.02 2.19 6.34
N CYS A 228 9.20 1.29 5.79
CA CYS A 228 7.75 1.41 5.83
C CYS A 228 7.21 1.33 7.26
N ALA A 229 7.72 0.43 8.09
CA ALA A 229 7.30 0.25 9.48
C ALA A 229 7.71 1.42 10.39
N LEU A 230 8.83 2.09 10.12
CA LEU A 230 9.21 3.33 10.82
C LEU A 230 8.32 4.51 10.42
N CYS A 231 7.89 4.56 9.15
CA CYS A 231 7.00 5.61 8.65
C CYS A 231 5.53 5.35 9.02
N ARG A 232 5.15 4.09 9.16
CA ARG A 232 3.80 3.64 9.46
C ARG A 232 3.85 2.32 10.20
N SER A 233 3.72 2.38 11.52
CA SER A 233 3.78 1.21 12.41
C SER A 233 2.74 0.12 12.11
N SER A 234 1.62 0.45 11.43
CA SER A 234 0.66 -0.56 10.96
C SER A 234 1.26 -1.56 9.96
N CYS A 235 2.41 -1.27 9.33
CA CYS A 235 3.16 -2.23 8.53
C CYS A 235 3.65 -3.45 9.33
N LEU A 236 3.75 -3.36 10.67
CA LEU A 236 4.09 -4.52 11.51
C LEU A 236 3.11 -5.68 11.35
N PHE A 237 1.85 -5.40 11.01
CA PHE A 237 0.85 -6.42 10.73
C PHE A 237 1.12 -7.19 9.43
N LEU A 238 2.00 -6.68 8.56
CA LEU A 238 2.46 -7.39 7.36
C LEU A 238 3.63 -8.35 7.67
N LEU A 239 4.29 -8.22 8.83
CA LEU A 239 5.46 -9.03 9.20
C LEU A 239 5.20 -10.54 9.13
N PRO A 240 4.07 -11.08 9.60
CA PRO A 240 3.79 -12.51 9.45
C PRO A 240 3.84 -12.98 7.99
N GLY A 241 3.37 -12.15 7.05
CA GLY A 241 3.48 -12.42 5.61
C GLY A 241 4.92 -12.51 5.12
N PHE A 242 5.76 -11.53 5.51
CA PHE A 242 7.19 -11.55 5.19
C PHE A 242 7.90 -12.77 5.78
N LEU A 243 7.58 -13.15 7.02
CA LEU A 243 8.15 -14.32 7.70
C LEU A 243 7.73 -15.64 7.06
N VAL A 244 6.46 -15.79 6.68
CA VAL A 244 5.98 -16.98 5.97
C VAL A 244 6.64 -17.09 4.60
N ALA A 245 6.70 -15.99 3.83
CA ALA A 245 7.42 -15.95 2.56
C ALA A 245 8.92 -16.27 2.75
N LEU A 246 9.54 -15.78 3.82
CA LEU A 246 10.92 -16.09 4.17
C LEU A 246 11.12 -17.59 4.44
N VAL A 247 10.27 -18.21 5.24
CA VAL A 247 10.33 -19.66 5.53
C VAL A 247 10.17 -20.48 4.25
N ILE A 248 9.28 -20.09 3.35
CA ILE A 248 9.08 -20.76 2.06
C ILE A 248 10.33 -20.59 1.19
N ALA A 249 10.87 -19.37 1.07
CA ALA A 249 12.06 -19.08 0.29
C ALA A 249 13.29 -19.81 0.82
N SER A 250 13.53 -19.80 2.13
CA SER A 250 14.66 -20.48 2.77
C SER A 250 14.60 -21.99 2.55
N ARG A 251 13.40 -22.60 2.71
CA ARG A 251 13.17 -24.03 2.43
C ARG A 251 13.49 -24.42 0.99
N ARG A 252 13.24 -23.52 0.03
CA ARG A 252 13.49 -23.77 -1.41
C ARG A 252 14.95 -23.56 -1.81
N VAL A 253 15.65 -22.63 -1.18
CA VAL A 253 17.04 -22.24 -1.52
C VAL A 253 18.06 -23.11 -0.81
N PHE A 254 17.78 -23.54 0.42
CA PHE A 254 18.68 -24.35 1.24
C PHE A 254 18.21 -25.80 1.27
N GLU A 255 18.72 -26.58 0.31
CA GLU A 255 18.68 -28.04 0.30
C GLU A 255 19.85 -28.55 1.14
N GLY A 256 19.59 -28.88 2.41
CA GLY A 256 20.57 -29.33 3.40
C GLY A 256 19.87 -29.89 4.64
N GLY A 257 20.64 -30.37 5.63
CA GLY A 257 20.11 -30.91 6.89
C GLY A 257 19.19 -29.91 7.62
N GLN A 258 18.19 -30.43 8.34
CA GLN A 258 17.14 -29.62 8.97
C GLN A 258 17.70 -28.50 9.87
N LEU A 259 18.76 -28.79 10.63
CA LEU A 259 19.37 -27.85 11.58
C LEU A 259 19.95 -26.60 10.88
N ALA A 260 20.68 -26.76 9.78
CA ALA A 260 21.24 -25.66 9.00
C ALA A 260 20.12 -24.78 8.40
N ARG A 261 19.03 -25.40 7.96
CA ARG A 261 17.87 -24.68 7.42
C ARG A 261 17.15 -23.85 8.49
N TYR A 262 16.96 -24.39 9.69
CA TYR A 262 16.38 -23.64 10.80
C TYR A 262 17.29 -22.49 11.23
N GLY A 263 18.59 -22.75 11.39
CA GLY A 263 19.58 -21.71 11.73
C GLY A 263 19.56 -20.55 10.72
N MET A 264 19.59 -20.84 9.42
CA MET A 264 19.52 -19.81 8.38
C MET A 264 18.19 -19.06 8.36
N THR A 265 17.08 -19.74 8.67
CA THR A 265 15.77 -19.08 8.73
C THR A 265 15.70 -18.12 9.91
N CYS A 266 16.21 -18.52 11.09
CA CYS A 266 16.29 -17.65 12.26
C CYS A 266 17.19 -16.44 12.01
N LEU A 267 18.38 -16.65 11.44
CA LEU A 267 19.29 -15.56 11.06
C LEU A 267 18.64 -14.60 10.06
N ALA A 268 17.93 -15.12 9.06
CA ALA A 268 17.23 -14.31 8.09
C ALA A 268 16.04 -13.54 8.69
N ALA A 269 15.33 -14.13 9.65
CA ALA A 269 14.25 -13.46 10.37
C ALA A 269 14.80 -12.32 11.25
N ALA A 270 15.92 -12.57 11.93
CA ALA A 270 16.64 -11.53 12.65
C ALA A 270 17.09 -10.41 11.70
N ALA A 271 17.67 -10.74 10.53
CA ALA A 271 18.08 -9.76 9.54
C ALA A 271 16.91 -8.95 8.96
N LEU A 272 15.72 -9.55 8.85
CA LEU A 272 14.50 -8.88 8.40
C LEU A 272 14.01 -7.82 9.41
N VAL A 273 14.06 -8.15 10.69
CA VAL A 273 13.44 -7.34 11.77
C VAL A 273 14.43 -6.39 12.44
N ALA A 274 15.72 -6.75 12.49
CA ALA A 274 16.76 -5.96 13.15
C ALA A 274 16.84 -4.51 12.67
N PRO A 275 16.79 -4.18 11.36
CA PRO A 275 16.85 -2.78 10.93
C PRO A 275 15.73 -1.94 11.53
N TYR A 276 14.52 -2.49 11.65
CA TYR A 276 13.42 -1.81 12.32
C TYR A 276 13.71 -1.63 13.82
N LEU A 277 14.09 -2.69 14.52
CA LEU A 277 14.34 -2.64 15.97
C LEU A 277 15.49 -1.70 16.36
N LEU A 278 16.53 -1.62 15.53
CA LEU A 278 17.70 -0.77 15.77
C LEU A 278 17.44 0.70 15.50
N LEU A 279 16.56 1.01 14.54
CA LEU A 279 16.27 2.39 14.12
C LEU A 279 15.04 2.97 14.82
N ARG A 280 14.16 2.12 15.37
CA ARG A 280 12.94 2.58 16.02
C ARG A 280 13.31 3.27 17.34
N PRO A 281 12.92 4.54 17.55
CA PRO A 281 13.04 5.16 18.86
C PRO A 281 12.20 4.38 19.90
N PRO A 282 12.54 4.43 21.19
CA PRO A 282 11.70 3.88 22.25
C PRO A 282 10.31 4.52 22.19
N GLN A 283 9.30 3.70 21.94
CA GLN A 283 7.92 4.13 21.79
C GLN A 283 7.03 3.21 22.60
N HIS A 284 6.14 3.79 23.39
CA HIS A 284 4.93 3.09 23.80
C HIS A 284 3.99 3.19 22.62
N HIS A 285 3.38 2.08 22.17
CA HIS A 285 2.37 2.11 21.12
C HIS A 285 1.04 1.75 21.75
N ASP A 286 0.09 2.68 21.79
CA ASP A 286 -1.23 2.38 22.34
C ASP A 286 -2.13 1.77 21.27
N VAL A 287 -1.89 0.49 21.00
CA VAL A 287 -2.68 -0.31 20.07
C VAL A 287 -4.16 -0.33 20.45
N TRP A 288 -4.49 -0.11 21.73
CA TRP A 288 -5.86 -0.16 22.24
C TRP A 288 -6.70 1.00 21.76
N LEU A 289 -6.11 2.19 21.64
CA LEU A 289 -6.79 3.33 21.06
C LEU A 289 -7.27 2.97 19.65
N SER A 290 -6.38 2.46 18.78
CA SER A 290 -6.77 2.14 17.42
C SER A 290 -7.66 0.89 17.26
N LEU A 291 -7.64 -0.03 18.23
CA LEU A 291 -8.55 -1.19 18.32
C LEU A 291 -9.98 -0.74 18.68
N TRP A 292 -10.10 0.15 19.66
CA TRP A 292 -11.36 0.70 20.15
C TRP A 292 -11.96 1.69 19.16
N GLU A 293 -11.18 2.66 18.69
CA GLU A 293 -11.65 3.81 17.92
C GLU A 293 -12.44 3.47 16.63
N GLY A 294 -12.30 2.28 16.06
CA GLY A 294 -13.09 1.87 14.89
C GLY A 294 -13.96 0.64 15.10
N LEU A 295 -14.27 0.28 16.36
CA LEU A 295 -15.46 -0.52 16.60
C LEU A 295 -16.70 0.20 16.03
N GLY A 296 -16.74 1.54 16.07
CA GLY A 296 -17.67 2.46 15.37
C GLY A 296 -18.62 1.84 14.34
N ASP A 297 -18.34 1.95 13.03
CA ASP A 297 -19.21 1.44 11.94
C ASP A 297 -19.59 -0.05 12.05
N PHE A 298 -18.91 -0.82 12.90
CA PHE A 298 -19.12 -2.25 13.11
C PHE A 298 -19.77 -2.61 14.44
N ASP A 299 -19.96 -1.63 15.35
CA ASP A 299 -20.58 -1.77 16.66
C ASP A 299 -21.54 -0.60 16.93
N ARG A 300 -22.76 -0.95 17.32
CA ARG A 300 -23.86 0.01 17.41
C ARG A 300 -24.30 0.31 18.83
N THR A 301 -23.63 -0.26 19.83
CA THR A 301 -24.20 -0.35 21.19
C THR A 301 -23.32 0.24 22.28
N LYS A 302 -22.00 0.39 22.08
CA LYS A 302 -21.08 0.68 23.19
C LYS A 302 -20.21 1.93 23.02
N GLY A 303 -20.34 2.67 21.92
CA GLY A 303 -19.78 4.02 21.73
C GLY A 303 -18.25 4.07 21.74
N HIS A 304 -17.64 4.10 20.55
CA HIS A 304 -16.27 3.63 20.43
C HIS A 304 -15.30 4.51 19.65
N TYR A 305 -15.66 5.72 19.24
CA TYR A 305 -14.77 6.61 18.48
C TYR A 305 -14.69 8.00 19.11
N TRP A 306 -13.53 8.67 19.14
CA TRP A 306 -13.36 10.02 19.76
C TRP A 306 -14.25 11.14 19.18
N SER A 307 -14.93 10.91 18.07
CA SER A 307 -15.95 11.81 17.50
C SER A 307 -17.33 11.16 17.35
N ASP A 308 -17.52 9.95 17.86
CA ASP A 308 -18.83 9.35 18.01
C ASP A 308 -19.54 9.99 19.20
N HIS A 309 -20.82 10.30 18.98
CA HIS A 309 -21.71 10.89 19.97
C HIS A 309 -21.81 10.00 21.22
N GLU A 310 -21.81 8.67 21.06
CA GLU A 310 -21.89 7.76 22.20
C GLU A 310 -20.59 7.73 23.02
N ALA A 311 -19.42 7.82 22.38
CA ALA A 311 -18.15 7.91 23.10
C ALA A 311 -18.04 9.23 23.91
N LEU A 312 -18.57 10.34 23.38
CA LEU A 312 -18.65 11.60 24.11
C LEU A 312 -19.58 11.51 25.33
N LYS A 313 -20.68 10.74 25.24
CA LYS A 313 -21.53 10.44 26.40
C LYS A 313 -20.80 9.59 27.44
N VAL A 314 -20.03 8.58 27.02
CA VAL A 314 -19.24 7.74 27.93
C VAL A 314 -18.21 8.59 28.67
N LEU A 315 -17.48 9.47 27.97
CA LEU A 315 -16.53 10.40 28.58
C LEU A 315 -17.21 11.34 29.59
N ALA A 316 -18.33 11.95 29.19
CA ALA A 316 -19.10 12.84 30.05
C ALA A 316 -19.61 12.12 31.31
N ALA A 317 -20.09 10.88 31.19
CA ALA A 317 -20.56 10.07 32.31
C ALA A 317 -19.45 9.75 33.32
N HIS A 318 -18.19 9.68 32.88
CA HIS A 318 -17.02 9.45 33.73
C HIS A 318 -16.31 10.73 34.18
N GLY A 319 -16.86 11.91 33.85
CA GLY A 319 -16.26 13.20 34.20
C GLY A 319 -14.95 13.51 33.46
N GLU A 320 -14.64 12.78 32.38
CA GLU A 320 -13.41 12.94 31.61
C GLU A 320 -13.63 13.89 30.43
N PRO A 321 -12.76 14.90 30.23
CA PRO A 321 -12.82 15.74 29.04
C PRO A 321 -12.40 14.95 27.79
N ARG A 322 -12.78 15.46 26.62
CA ARG A 322 -12.31 14.93 25.34
C ARG A 322 -10.79 15.02 25.26
N ASN A 323 -10.13 13.88 25.01
CA ASN A 323 -8.66 13.72 25.06
C ASN A 323 -8.06 14.03 26.46
N GLY A 324 -8.81 13.76 27.53
CA GLY A 324 -8.30 13.83 28.90
C GLY A 324 -7.17 12.82 29.15
N PRO A 325 -6.29 13.07 30.13
CA PRO A 325 -5.12 12.24 30.41
C PRO A 325 -5.44 10.79 30.77
N HIS A 326 -6.69 10.49 31.18
CA HIS A 326 -7.14 9.14 31.53
C HIS A 326 -8.12 8.52 30.53
N SER A 327 -8.57 9.29 29.52
CA SER A 327 -9.58 8.86 28.56
C SER A 327 -9.17 7.59 27.79
N GLU A 328 -7.90 7.47 27.40
CA GLU A 328 -7.36 6.31 26.68
C GLU A 328 -7.35 5.04 27.54
N GLN A 329 -6.85 5.14 28.77
CA GLN A 329 -6.81 4.02 29.72
C GLN A 329 -8.22 3.53 30.05
N MET A 330 -9.16 4.46 30.28
CA MET A 330 -10.56 4.16 30.53
C MET A 330 -11.18 3.37 29.36
N PHE A 331 -11.00 3.85 28.13
CA PHE A 331 -11.55 3.15 26.96
C PHE A 331 -10.91 1.79 26.71
N ARG A 332 -9.61 1.65 26.99
CA ARG A 332 -8.94 0.35 26.98
C ARG A 332 -9.57 -0.61 27.97
N ASP A 333 -9.76 -0.19 29.21
CA ASP A 333 -10.31 -1.04 30.27
C ASP A 333 -11.75 -1.45 29.98
N LEU A 334 -12.58 -0.51 29.50
CA LEU A 334 -13.95 -0.78 29.05
C LEU A 334 -13.98 -1.76 27.88
N SER A 335 -13.13 -1.57 26.87
CA SER A 335 -13.05 -2.47 25.72
C SER A 335 -12.66 -3.89 26.14
N LEU A 336 -11.68 -4.02 27.02
CA LEU A 336 -11.24 -5.30 27.55
C LEU A 336 -12.34 -5.99 28.38
N ALA A 337 -13.08 -5.23 29.20
CA ALA A 337 -14.22 -5.75 29.94
C ALA A 337 -15.30 -6.28 28.98
N HIS A 338 -15.69 -5.48 27.98
CA HIS A 338 -16.68 -5.87 26.99
C HIS A 338 -16.30 -7.12 26.19
N VAL A 339 -15.03 -7.26 25.79
CA VAL A 339 -14.53 -8.46 25.09
C VAL A 339 -14.58 -9.70 25.99
N ARG A 340 -14.31 -9.54 27.30
CA ARG A 340 -14.38 -10.65 28.27
C ARG A 340 -15.82 -11.07 28.57
N GLU A 341 -16.73 -10.11 28.63
CA GLU A 341 -18.15 -10.34 28.89
C GLU A 341 -18.87 -10.98 27.69
N ASP A 342 -18.52 -10.57 26.47
CA ASP A 342 -19.14 -11.09 25.24
C ASP A 342 -18.08 -11.31 24.12
N PRO A 343 -17.29 -12.41 24.19
CA PRO A 343 -16.36 -12.76 23.13
C PRO A 343 -17.02 -12.97 21.75
N PRO A 344 -18.21 -13.59 21.63
CA PRO A 344 -18.92 -13.72 20.36
C PRO A 344 -19.24 -12.37 19.68
N TRP A 345 -19.60 -11.33 20.44
CA TRP A 345 -19.81 -9.98 19.89
C TRP A 345 -18.57 -9.46 19.17
N TYR A 346 -17.40 -9.57 19.82
CA TYR A 346 -16.13 -9.09 19.26
C TYR A 346 -15.69 -9.93 18.05
N ALA A 347 -15.87 -11.26 18.11
CA ALA A 347 -15.64 -12.14 16.96
C ALA A 347 -16.56 -11.76 15.77
N GLY A 348 -17.82 -11.41 16.05
CA GLY A 348 -18.76 -10.92 15.05
C GLY A 348 -18.31 -9.62 14.38
N ILE A 349 -17.71 -8.69 15.15
CA ILE A 349 -17.11 -7.46 14.62
C ILE A 349 -15.96 -7.80 13.65
N HIS A 350 -15.03 -8.65 14.06
CA HIS A 350 -13.92 -9.07 13.20
C HIS A 350 -14.39 -9.76 11.91
N ALA A 351 -15.41 -10.62 12.01
CA ALA A 351 -16.01 -11.27 10.84
C ALA A 351 -16.62 -10.24 9.87
N ARG A 352 -17.33 -9.22 10.39
CA ARG A 352 -17.87 -8.13 9.56
C ARG A 352 -16.76 -7.31 8.89
N ARG A 353 -15.67 -7.00 9.61
CA ARG A 353 -14.51 -6.28 9.03
C ARG A 353 -13.81 -7.08 7.94
N ALA A 354 -13.58 -8.37 8.20
CA ALA A 354 -13.01 -9.27 7.21
C ALA A 354 -13.89 -9.32 5.97
N TRP A 355 -15.22 -9.44 6.14
CA TRP A 355 -16.17 -9.40 5.04
C TRP A 355 -16.10 -8.08 4.26
N VAL A 356 -16.14 -6.92 4.94
CA VAL A 356 -16.07 -5.61 4.28
C VAL A 356 -14.77 -5.46 3.49
N THR A 357 -13.65 -5.94 4.03
CA THR A 357 -12.34 -5.90 3.36
C THR A 357 -12.29 -6.83 2.14
N LEU A 358 -12.70 -8.10 2.31
CA LEU A 358 -12.65 -9.13 1.26
C LEU A 358 -13.73 -8.98 0.18
N SER A 359 -14.77 -8.21 0.43
CA SER A 359 -15.79 -7.91 -0.57
C SER A 359 -15.64 -6.49 -1.13
N GLN A 360 -14.80 -5.66 -0.51
CA GLN A 360 -14.76 -4.21 -0.75
C GLN A 360 -16.19 -3.62 -0.62
N ARG A 361 -16.93 -4.06 0.41
CA ARG A 361 -18.38 -3.82 0.58
C ARG A 361 -18.76 -2.35 0.43
N LYS A 362 -17.96 -1.44 0.98
CA LYS A 362 -18.22 0.01 0.93
C LYS A 362 -18.30 0.55 -0.50
N LEU A 363 -17.73 -0.16 -1.49
CA LEU A 363 -17.78 0.19 -2.91
C LEU A 363 -19.01 -0.42 -3.64
N TRP A 364 -19.82 -1.27 -2.98
CA TRP A 364 -21.05 -1.87 -3.54
C TRP A 364 -22.30 -1.15 -3.05
N PRO A 365 -23.45 -1.18 -3.77
CA PRO A 365 -23.69 -1.61 -5.17
C PRO A 365 -23.43 -0.50 -6.20
N TRP A 366 -22.91 0.64 -5.77
CA TRP A 366 -22.82 1.84 -6.58
C TRP A 366 -21.58 1.81 -7.47
N GLY A 367 -21.82 1.42 -8.73
CA GLY A 367 -21.08 2.05 -9.84
C GLY A 367 -21.42 3.55 -9.92
N PRO A 368 -20.76 4.28 -10.83
CA PRO A 368 -20.48 5.72 -10.75
C PRO A 368 -21.69 6.59 -10.40
N ARG A 369 -21.62 7.27 -9.26
CA ARG A 369 -22.54 8.34 -8.87
C ARG A 369 -21.75 9.61 -8.58
N ASP A 370 -21.57 10.44 -9.60
CA ASP A 370 -21.05 11.81 -9.48
C ASP A 370 -19.72 11.93 -8.71
N GLY A 371 -18.84 10.92 -8.83
CA GLY A 371 -17.52 10.90 -8.18
C GLY A 371 -17.51 10.42 -6.72
N VAL A 372 -18.61 9.87 -6.20
CA VAL A 372 -18.69 9.26 -4.86
C VAL A 372 -19.01 7.76 -4.98
N SER A 373 -17.97 6.93 -4.89
CA SER A 373 -18.09 5.45 -4.93
C SER A 373 -18.08 4.87 -3.51
N MET A 374 -19.05 5.26 -2.69
CA MET A 374 -19.13 4.77 -1.30
C MET A 374 -20.56 4.71 -0.78
N GLU A 375 -20.89 3.64 -0.04
CA GLU A 375 -22.09 3.54 0.79
C GLU A 375 -22.11 4.68 1.82
N PRO A 376 -23.08 5.63 1.76
CA PRO A 376 -23.21 6.64 2.79
C PRO A 376 -23.71 6.01 4.09
N HIS A 377 -23.25 6.50 5.24
CA HIS A 377 -23.83 6.15 6.53
C HIS A 377 -25.34 6.42 6.58
N VAL A 378 -26.06 5.55 7.30
CA VAL A 378 -27.53 5.62 7.41
C VAL A 378 -27.96 6.06 8.81
N ARG A 379 -27.04 6.09 9.79
CA ARG A 379 -27.32 6.40 11.20
C ARG A 379 -26.29 7.38 11.77
N ALA A 380 -26.67 8.08 12.84
CA ALA A 380 -25.83 9.09 13.50
C ALA A 380 -24.58 8.53 14.18
N ASN A 381 -24.56 7.21 14.47
CA ASN A 381 -23.41 6.49 15.03
C ASN A 381 -22.60 5.73 13.97
N GLU A 382 -22.88 5.95 12.69
CA GLU A 382 -22.14 5.42 11.54
C GLU A 382 -21.49 6.58 10.76
N GLY A 383 -20.45 6.30 9.98
CA GLY A 383 -19.91 7.26 9.00
C GLY A 383 -18.60 7.94 9.40
N ALA A 384 -18.06 7.63 10.57
CA ALA A 384 -16.71 8.02 10.95
C ALA A 384 -15.65 7.49 9.96
N ILE A 385 -15.87 6.28 9.43
CA ILE A 385 -15.00 5.66 8.43
C ILE A 385 -15.14 6.34 7.06
N ASP A 386 -16.32 6.89 6.73
CA ASP A 386 -16.57 7.55 5.44
C ASP A 386 -15.63 8.75 5.24
N ASP A 387 -15.32 9.47 6.31
CA ASP A 387 -14.34 10.56 6.32
C ASP A 387 -12.94 10.10 5.88
N TYR A 388 -12.55 8.87 6.23
CA TYR A 388 -11.25 8.30 5.86
C TYR A 388 -11.24 7.77 4.43
N TYR A 389 -12.33 7.17 3.95
CA TYR A 389 -12.48 6.79 2.54
C TYR A 389 -12.48 8.01 1.61
N ARG A 390 -12.88 9.19 2.09
CA ARG A 390 -12.82 10.46 1.34
C ARG A 390 -11.43 11.09 1.26
N LEU A 391 -10.43 10.54 1.97
CA LEU A 391 -9.06 11.09 1.95
C LEU A 391 -8.32 10.80 0.65
N THR A 392 -8.72 9.74 -0.05
CA THR A 392 -8.13 9.29 -1.30
C THR A 392 -9.24 9.00 -2.30
N PRO A 393 -8.96 9.01 -3.62
CA PRO A 393 -9.82 8.31 -4.56
C PRO A 393 -10.01 6.85 -4.11
N THR A 394 -11.17 6.29 -4.37
CA THR A 394 -11.51 4.91 -3.95
C THR A 394 -10.85 3.86 -4.84
N ALA A 395 -10.77 2.63 -4.34
CA ALA A 395 -10.01 1.54 -4.98
C ALA A 395 -10.52 1.12 -6.37
N ASP A 396 -11.76 1.47 -6.73
CA ASP A 396 -12.40 1.21 -8.02
C ASP A 396 -12.10 2.29 -9.08
N GLN A 397 -11.42 3.38 -8.69
CA GLN A 397 -11.00 4.44 -9.61
C GLN A 397 -9.62 4.17 -10.22
N PHE A 398 -9.53 4.32 -11.53
CA PHE A 398 -8.29 4.31 -12.30
C PHE A 398 -8.05 5.69 -12.92
N GLN A 399 -6.80 6.11 -13.03
CA GLN A 399 -6.41 7.39 -13.56
C GLN A 399 -5.28 7.30 -14.58
N LEU A 400 -5.37 8.17 -15.59
CA LEU A 400 -4.36 8.40 -16.62
C LEU A 400 -4.22 9.91 -16.82
N GLY A 401 -3.18 10.48 -16.22
CA GLY A 401 -3.03 11.92 -16.07
C GLY A 401 -4.21 12.51 -15.29
N ALA A 402 -4.83 13.57 -15.84
CA ALA A 402 -5.97 14.24 -15.20
C ALA A 402 -7.31 13.50 -15.37
N ARG A 403 -7.35 12.44 -16.20
CA ARG A 403 -8.60 11.69 -16.46
C ARG A 403 -8.73 10.57 -15.44
N ARG A 404 -9.92 10.45 -14.85
CA ARG A 404 -10.31 9.33 -13.98
C ARG A 404 -11.44 8.54 -14.61
N VAL A 405 -11.40 7.23 -14.42
CA VAL A 405 -12.41 6.28 -14.87
C VAL A 405 -12.72 5.37 -13.71
N GLU A 406 -14.00 5.22 -13.42
CA GLU A 406 -14.51 4.29 -12.40
C GLU A 406 -14.77 2.93 -13.05
N ALA A 407 -14.26 1.86 -12.43
CA ALA A 407 -14.49 0.49 -12.85
C ALA A 407 -15.52 -0.16 -11.92
N PRO A 408 -16.58 -0.80 -12.45
CA PRO A 408 -17.48 -1.59 -11.62
C PRO A 408 -16.73 -2.57 -10.72
N VAL A 409 -17.04 -2.59 -9.42
CA VAL A 409 -16.32 -3.41 -8.41
C VAL A 409 -16.26 -4.89 -8.79
N TRP A 410 -17.32 -5.43 -9.39
CA TRP A 410 -17.31 -6.81 -9.85
C TRP A 410 -16.23 -7.08 -10.93
N LEU A 411 -15.88 -6.11 -11.79
CA LEU A 411 -14.76 -6.26 -12.75
C LEU A 411 -13.40 -6.30 -12.06
N LEU A 412 -13.27 -5.62 -10.91
CA LEU A 412 -12.07 -5.68 -10.07
C LEU A 412 -11.94 -7.04 -9.37
N LEU A 413 -13.04 -7.56 -8.81
CA LEU A 413 -13.02 -8.77 -7.99
C LEU A 413 -13.03 -10.06 -8.83
N LEU A 414 -13.91 -10.14 -9.83
CA LEU A 414 -14.26 -11.37 -10.56
C LEU A 414 -13.03 -12.11 -11.13
N PRO A 415 -12.04 -11.46 -11.78
CA PRO A 415 -10.89 -12.17 -12.34
C PRO A 415 -10.14 -12.99 -11.30
N THR A 416 -10.00 -12.45 -10.09
CA THR A 416 -9.32 -13.11 -8.97
C THR A 416 -10.12 -14.31 -8.47
N TRP A 417 -11.44 -14.17 -8.34
CA TRP A 417 -12.33 -15.24 -7.87
C TRP A 417 -12.55 -16.37 -8.90
N LEU A 418 -12.33 -16.09 -10.20
CA LEU A 418 -12.43 -17.11 -11.25
C LEU A 418 -11.16 -17.98 -11.37
N LEU A 419 -10.00 -17.54 -10.86
CA LEU A 419 -8.75 -18.30 -10.93
C LEU A 419 -8.85 -19.72 -10.30
N PRO A 420 -9.45 -19.92 -9.11
CA PRO A 420 -9.66 -21.24 -8.53
C PRO A 420 -10.59 -22.14 -9.36
N ILE A 421 -11.64 -21.57 -9.97
CA ILE A 421 -12.59 -22.34 -10.81
C ILE A 421 -11.86 -22.90 -12.03
N GLY A 422 -10.94 -22.13 -12.61
CA GLY A 422 -10.07 -22.57 -13.70
C GLY A 422 -9.14 -23.75 -13.35
N LEU A 423 -8.87 -24.02 -12.06
CA LEU A 423 -8.13 -25.22 -11.62
C LEU A 423 -9.00 -26.47 -11.62
N VAL A 424 -10.27 -26.35 -11.25
CA VAL A 424 -11.21 -27.48 -11.17
C VAL A 424 -11.65 -27.90 -12.58
N GLY A 425 -11.89 -26.94 -13.47
CA GLY A 425 -12.48 -27.20 -14.79
C GLY A 425 -11.56 -27.77 -15.88
N ARG A 426 -10.25 -27.98 -15.63
CA ARG A 426 -9.31 -28.44 -16.68
C ARG A 426 -8.53 -29.70 -16.28
N ALA A 427 -9.17 -30.86 -16.47
CA ALA A 427 -8.55 -32.18 -16.39
C ALA A 427 -7.39 -32.42 -17.40
N ARG A 428 -7.19 -31.51 -18.37
CA ARG A 428 -6.19 -31.62 -19.45
C ARG A 428 -5.00 -30.66 -19.32
N ALA A 429 -4.85 -29.95 -18.19
CA ALA A 429 -3.70 -29.07 -17.99
C ALA A 429 -2.43 -29.89 -17.75
N THR A 430 -1.30 -29.45 -18.33
CA THR A 430 0.00 -30.06 -18.02
C THR A 430 0.32 -29.92 -16.53
N SER A 431 1.14 -30.84 -15.99
CA SER A 431 1.58 -30.81 -14.59
C SER A 431 2.23 -29.46 -14.21
N GLU A 432 2.99 -28.86 -15.12
CA GLU A 432 3.64 -27.57 -14.92
C GLU A 432 2.64 -26.40 -14.91
N THR A 433 1.65 -26.39 -15.81
CA THR A 433 0.57 -25.39 -15.79
C THR A 433 -0.20 -25.44 -14.46
N ARG A 434 -0.54 -26.65 -14.00
CA ARG A 434 -1.25 -26.84 -12.72
C ARG A 434 -0.42 -26.32 -11.55
N ARG A 435 0.86 -26.70 -11.48
CA ARG A 435 1.79 -26.29 -10.41
C ARG A 435 1.95 -24.78 -10.34
N ARG A 436 2.08 -24.12 -11.50
CA ARG A 436 2.19 -22.66 -11.60
C ARG A 436 0.93 -21.96 -11.08
N ARG A 437 -0.25 -22.38 -11.54
CA ARG A 437 -1.53 -21.83 -11.06
C ARG A 437 -1.70 -22.01 -9.55
N THR A 438 -1.42 -23.21 -9.03
CA THR A 438 -1.47 -23.47 -7.58
C THR A 438 -0.55 -22.54 -6.80
N ARG A 439 0.66 -22.27 -7.30
CA ARG A 439 1.59 -21.33 -6.67
C ARG A 439 1.14 -19.87 -6.78
N GLY A 440 0.53 -19.48 -7.90
CA GLY A 440 -0.07 -18.16 -8.07
C GLY A 440 -1.22 -17.92 -7.07
N LEU A 441 -2.11 -18.91 -6.90
CA LEU A 441 -3.15 -18.85 -5.88
C LEU A 441 -2.59 -18.85 -4.45
N ALA A 442 -1.54 -19.63 -4.18
CA ALA A 442 -0.86 -19.59 -2.89
C ALA A 442 -0.26 -18.21 -2.60
N ALA A 443 0.25 -17.51 -3.63
CA ALA A 443 0.75 -16.14 -3.49
C ALA A 443 -0.40 -15.17 -3.14
N LEU A 444 -1.52 -15.26 -3.87
CA LEU A 444 -2.71 -14.46 -3.58
C LEU A 444 -3.27 -14.73 -2.19
N ALA A 445 -3.34 -16.00 -1.76
CA ALA A 445 -3.81 -16.36 -0.44
C ALA A 445 -2.89 -15.81 0.67
N LEU A 446 -1.57 -15.95 0.51
CA LEU A 446 -0.60 -15.41 1.46
C LEU A 446 -0.71 -13.88 1.57
N LEU A 447 -0.77 -13.18 0.43
CA LEU A 447 -0.93 -11.73 0.38
C LEU A 447 -2.26 -11.30 0.98
N GLY A 448 -3.36 -11.99 0.62
CA GLY A 448 -4.69 -11.74 1.17
C GLY A 448 -4.72 -11.86 2.68
N VAL A 449 -4.25 -12.97 3.25
CA VAL A 449 -4.20 -13.17 4.70
C VAL A 449 -3.32 -12.10 5.37
N SER A 450 -2.18 -11.75 4.76
CA SER A 450 -1.27 -10.74 5.30
C SER A 450 -1.89 -9.33 5.33
N ALA A 451 -2.73 -9.00 4.35
CA ALA A 451 -3.41 -7.71 4.28
C ALA A 451 -4.57 -7.57 5.28
N LEU A 452 -5.07 -8.66 5.88
CA LEU A 452 -6.20 -8.60 6.82
C LEU A 452 -5.80 -8.10 8.21
N GLY A 453 -4.51 -8.15 8.57
CA GLY A 453 -4.06 -7.83 9.92
C GLY A 453 -4.50 -6.44 10.39
N VAL A 454 -4.26 -5.41 9.59
CA VAL A 454 -4.72 -4.05 9.94
C VAL A 454 -6.23 -3.95 9.84
N PRO A 455 -6.90 -4.15 8.69
CA PRO A 455 -8.34 -3.88 8.55
C PRO A 455 -9.24 -4.67 9.50
N VAL A 456 -8.84 -5.88 9.90
CA VAL A 456 -9.64 -6.73 10.80
C VAL A 456 -9.36 -6.41 12.25
N LEU A 457 -8.10 -6.23 12.63
CA LEU A 457 -7.71 -6.03 14.03
C LEU A 457 -7.75 -4.55 14.41
N ILE A 458 -7.22 -3.65 13.58
CA ILE A 458 -7.04 -2.21 13.86
C ILE A 458 -7.88 -1.33 12.93
N THR A 459 -8.38 -0.21 13.45
CA THR A 459 -9.68 0.25 12.96
C THR A 459 -9.74 1.72 12.62
N THR A 460 -9.09 2.63 13.36
CA THR A 460 -9.35 4.05 13.14
C THR A 460 -8.83 4.66 11.86
N ALA A 461 -7.86 4.03 11.21
CA ALA A 461 -7.36 4.45 9.91
C ALA A 461 -7.80 3.48 8.80
N GLY A 462 -8.56 2.45 9.15
CA GLY A 462 -8.71 1.24 8.35
C GLY A 462 -9.34 1.45 6.99
N ALA A 463 -9.92 2.60 6.62
CA ALA A 463 -10.41 2.82 5.27
C ALA A 463 -9.30 2.61 4.22
N ILE A 464 -8.17 3.29 4.40
CA ILE A 464 -7.04 3.22 3.45
C ILE A 464 -6.42 1.82 3.53
N GLU A 465 -6.17 1.28 4.72
CA GLU A 465 -5.66 -0.10 4.83
C GLU A 465 -6.65 -1.17 4.31
N THR A 466 -7.98 -0.94 4.37
CA THR A 466 -9.02 -1.81 3.80
C THR A 466 -8.99 -1.77 2.29
N GLU A 467 -8.91 -0.57 1.70
CA GLU A 467 -8.79 -0.39 0.25
C GLU A 467 -7.45 -0.91 -0.27
N THR A 468 -6.39 -0.94 0.54
CA THR A 468 -5.09 -1.56 0.18
C THR A 468 -5.22 -3.03 -0.22
N PHE A 469 -6.27 -3.72 0.24
CA PHE A 469 -6.57 -5.08 -0.21
C PHE A 469 -6.79 -5.17 -1.74
N VAL A 470 -7.08 -4.05 -2.42
CA VAL A 470 -7.15 -3.97 -3.88
C VAL A 470 -5.93 -4.51 -4.58
N LEU A 471 -4.72 -4.40 -3.99
CA LEU A 471 -3.49 -4.94 -4.56
C LEU A 471 -3.57 -6.46 -4.80
N VAL A 472 -4.31 -7.19 -3.96
CA VAL A 472 -4.58 -8.63 -4.15
C VAL A 472 -5.42 -8.85 -5.42
N TYR A 473 -6.43 -8.02 -5.65
CA TYR A 473 -7.27 -8.10 -6.84
C TYR A 473 -6.56 -7.64 -8.11
N LEU A 474 -5.71 -6.61 -8.04
CA LEU A 474 -4.88 -6.20 -9.18
C LEU A 474 -3.93 -7.32 -9.59
N LEU A 475 -3.29 -7.98 -8.62
CA LEU A 475 -2.42 -9.12 -8.90
C LEU A 475 -3.20 -10.33 -9.43
N GLY A 476 -4.36 -10.63 -8.83
CA GLY A 476 -5.22 -11.71 -9.29
C GLY A 476 -5.73 -11.48 -10.72
N SER A 477 -6.08 -10.24 -11.06
CA SER A 477 -6.44 -9.83 -12.42
C SER A 477 -5.28 -10.00 -13.40
N ALA A 478 -4.07 -9.58 -13.02
CA ALA A 478 -2.88 -9.76 -13.84
C ALA A 478 -2.56 -11.26 -14.10
N LEU A 479 -2.72 -12.11 -13.09
CA LEU A 479 -2.57 -13.57 -13.22
C LEU A 479 -3.68 -14.21 -14.06
N ALA A 480 -4.92 -13.73 -13.96
CA ALA A 480 -6.03 -14.20 -14.79
C ALA A 480 -5.82 -13.86 -16.26
N ILE A 481 -5.39 -12.62 -16.55
CA ILE A 481 -5.07 -12.16 -17.92
C ILE A 481 -3.91 -12.97 -18.50
N GLU A 482 -2.86 -13.23 -17.71
CA GLU A 482 -1.75 -14.11 -18.12
C GLU A 482 -2.24 -15.50 -18.54
N GLU A 483 -3.15 -16.10 -17.77
CA GLU A 483 -3.73 -17.41 -18.09
C GLU A 483 -4.63 -17.37 -19.34
N MET A 484 -5.38 -16.28 -19.56
CA MET A 484 -6.19 -16.07 -20.76
C MET A 484 -5.33 -15.95 -22.01
N VAL A 485 -4.28 -15.12 -21.98
CA VAL A 485 -3.35 -14.93 -23.11
C VAL A 485 -2.66 -16.24 -23.47
N ARG A 486 -2.22 -17.02 -22.47
CA ARG A 486 -1.64 -18.35 -22.71
C ARG A 486 -2.64 -19.32 -23.33
N ALA A 487 -3.88 -19.33 -22.84
CA ALA A 487 -4.92 -20.21 -23.37
C ALA A 487 -5.24 -19.86 -24.83
N ALA A 488 -5.33 -18.58 -25.18
CA ALA A 488 -5.55 -18.11 -26.54
C ALA A 488 -4.38 -18.49 -27.47
N ALA A 489 -3.13 -18.29 -27.02
CA ALA A 489 -1.95 -18.70 -27.78
C ALA A 489 -1.90 -20.21 -28.04
N ALA A 490 -2.21 -21.02 -27.03
CA ALA A 490 -2.27 -22.48 -27.16
C ALA A 490 -3.42 -22.96 -28.07
N TYR A 491 -4.55 -22.26 -28.07
CA TYR A 491 -5.66 -22.53 -28.99
C TYR A 491 -5.27 -22.22 -30.43
N ASN A 492 -4.68 -21.04 -30.67
CA ASN A 492 -4.23 -20.63 -32.01
C ASN A 492 -3.16 -21.58 -32.57
N ALA A 493 -2.25 -22.09 -31.74
CA ALA A 493 -1.25 -23.07 -32.16
C ALA A 493 -1.84 -24.44 -32.53
N ARG A 494 -3.08 -24.75 -32.11
CA ARG A 494 -3.78 -26.00 -32.43
C ARG A 494 -4.72 -25.89 -33.62
N LEU A 495 -5.03 -24.68 -34.09
CA LEU A 495 -5.78 -24.50 -35.32
C LEU A 495 -4.86 -24.96 -36.47
N PRO A 496 -5.19 -26.05 -37.19
CA PRO A 496 -4.38 -26.48 -38.31
C PRO A 496 -4.30 -25.34 -39.34
N HIS A 497 -3.12 -25.15 -39.95
CA HIS A 497 -2.93 -24.26 -41.10
C HIS A 497 -3.82 -24.73 -42.27
N ALA A 498 -5.12 -24.44 -42.22
CA ALA A 498 -6.10 -24.71 -43.28
C ALA A 498 -5.86 -23.86 -44.54
N LYS A 499 -4.69 -23.20 -44.65
CA LYS A 499 -4.30 -22.37 -45.81
C LYS A 499 -3.30 -23.05 -46.75
N GLU A 500 -2.67 -24.17 -46.40
CA GLU A 500 -1.74 -24.86 -47.32
C GLU A 500 -2.37 -26.01 -48.13
N SER A 501 -3.56 -26.50 -47.76
CA SER A 501 -4.23 -27.58 -48.50
C SER A 501 -5.10 -27.13 -49.68
N VAL A 502 -5.33 -25.82 -49.88
CA VAL A 502 -6.14 -25.30 -50.99
C VAL A 502 -5.33 -25.02 -52.26
N HIS A 503 -3.99 -25.07 -52.22
CA HIS A 503 -3.15 -24.94 -53.43
C HIS A 503 -2.56 -26.26 -53.95
N ALA A 504 -2.65 -27.36 -53.21
CA ALA A 504 -2.16 -28.66 -53.66
C ALA A 504 -3.15 -29.47 -54.53
N SER A 505 -4.41 -29.00 -54.70
CA SER A 505 -5.44 -29.70 -55.49
C SER A 505 -5.56 -29.25 -56.95
N ARG A 506 -4.76 -28.27 -57.42
CA ARG A 506 -4.63 -27.98 -58.86
C ARG A 506 -3.46 -28.76 -59.47
N ARG A 507 -3.52 -30.09 -59.42
CA ARG A 507 -2.77 -30.91 -60.39
C ARG A 507 -3.56 -30.93 -61.70
N PRO A 508 -3.01 -30.46 -62.83
CA PRO A 508 -3.66 -30.64 -64.12
C PRO A 508 -3.71 -32.14 -64.43
N LEU A 509 -4.89 -32.61 -64.85
CA LEU A 509 -5.13 -33.95 -65.35
C LEU A 509 -4.14 -34.27 -66.47
N ARG A 510 -3.44 -35.40 -66.32
CA ARG A 510 -2.66 -36.05 -67.37
C ARG A 510 -3.56 -36.33 -68.58
N SER A 511 -3.18 -35.83 -69.75
CA SER A 511 -3.61 -36.39 -71.03
C SER A 511 -2.88 -37.72 -71.26
N HIS A 512 -3.65 -38.79 -71.48
CA HIS A 512 -3.14 -40.09 -71.91
C HIS A 512 -2.62 -40.05 -73.36
N PRO A 513 -1.70 -40.97 -73.74
CA PRO A 513 -1.22 -41.12 -75.10
C PRO A 513 -2.12 -42.08 -75.89
N GLY A 514 -2.38 -41.78 -77.17
CA GLY A 514 -3.06 -42.70 -78.07
C GLY A 514 -3.25 -42.14 -79.47
N GLN A 515 -2.49 -42.73 -80.41
CA GLN A 515 -2.52 -42.64 -81.87
C GLN A 515 -1.77 -41.48 -82.53
#